data_AF-A0A2P6PAM8-F1
#
_entry.id   AF-A0A2P6PAM8-F1
#
_cell.length_a   1.000
_cell.length_b   1.000
_cell.length_c   1.000
_cell.angle_alpha   90.00
_cell.angle_beta   90.00
_cell.angle_gamma   90.00
#
_symmetry.space_group_name_H-M   'P 1'
#
loop_
_entity.id
_entity.type
_entity.pdbx_description
1 polymer ?
#
loop_
_entity_poly.entity_id
_entity_poly.type
_entity_poly.pdbx_seq_one_letter_code
_entity_poly.pdbx_strand_id
1 'polypeptide(L)'
;MSIELKLSRINRVYRPSELVEGKIIVKSVSSISHYGIRIAVDGSVNLQVRGGTAGVIETLVGAAKPISILNKIVELRPAGKIASGITE
;
A
#
# COMPACT_ATOMS: atom_id res chain seq x y z
N MET A 1 5.67 -3.11 20.23
CA MET A 1 4.82 -2.18 19.46
C MET A 1 4.39 -2.90 18.20
N SER A 2 3.10 -2.86 17.86
CA SER A 2 2.60 -3.37 16.58
C SER A 2 1.68 -2.35 15.93
N ILE A 3 1.70 -2.31 14.60
CA ILE A 3 0.84 -1.48 13.77
C ILE A 3 0.15 -2.39 12.78
N GLU A 4 -1.17 -2.38 12.76
CA GLU A 4 -2.01 -3.22 11.90
C GLU A 4 -2.87 -2.34 11.01
N LEU A 5 -2.82 -2.54 9.69
CA LEU A 5 -3.77 -1.94 8.75
C LEU A 5 -4.89 -2.94 8.48
N LYS A 6 -6.10 -2.63 8.94
CA LYS A 6 -7.29 -3.48 8.77
C LYS A 6 -8.25 -2.83 7.81
N LEU A 7 -8.37 -3.38 6.61
CA LEU A 7 -9.40 -2.97 5.65
C LEU A 7 -10.78 -3.46 6.08
N SER A 8 -11.83 -2.68 5.79
CA SER A 8 -13.21 -3.00 6.17
C SER A 8 -13.75 -4.23 5.45
N ARG A 9 -13.21 -4.56 4.27
CA ARG A 9 -13.63 -5.72 3.46
C ARG A 9 -12.60 -6.84 3.55
N ILE A 10 -13.09 -8.08 3.70
CA ILE A 10 -12.27 -9.29 3.66
C ILE A 10 -11.74 -9.51 2.24
N ASN A 11 -12.63 -9.39 1.24
CA ASN A 11 -12.23 -9.44 -0.16
C ASN A 11 -11.59 -8.10 -0.55
N ARG A 12 -10.34 -8.17 -1.02
CA ARG A 12 -9.52 -6.99 -1.39
C ARG A 12 -9.54 -6.70 -2.90
N VAL A 13 -10.52 -7.25 -3.61
CA VAL A 13 -10.80 -6.90 -5.00
C VAL A 13 -11.78 -5.74 -5.01
N TYR A 14 -11.35 -4.61 -5.56
CA TYR A 14 -12.16 -3.40 -5.70
C TYR A 14 -12.40 -3.10 -7.18
N ARG A 15 -13.56 -2.53 -7.48
CA ARG A 15 -13.98 -2.04 -8.79
C ARG A 15 -13.90 -0.51 -8.83
N PRO A 16 -13.95 0.09 -10.04
CA PRO A 16 -14.05 1.54 -10.15
C PRO A 16 -15.18 2.10 -9.27
N SER A 17 -14.91 3.23 -8.62
CA SER A 17 -15.81 3.92 -7.68
C SER A 17 -16.10 3.20 -6.35
N GLU A 18 -15.51 2.05 -6.08
CA GLU A 18 -15.62 1.44 -4.75
C GLU A 18 -14.67 2.10 -3.75
N LEU A 19 -15.20 2.38 -2.55
CA LEU A 19 -14.41 2.97 -1.48
C LEU A 19 -13.47 1.92 -0.85
N VAL A 20 -12.19 2.26 -0.80
CA VAL A 20 -11.18 1.55 0.00
C VAL A 20 -11.11 2.23 1.36
N GLU A 21 -11.56 1.53 2.39
CA GLU A 21 -11.66 2.03 3.77
C GLU A 21 -11.14 1.00 4.77
N GLY A 22 -10.76 1.48 5.96
CA GLY A 22 -10.19 0.65 7.01
C GLY A 22 -9.76 1.46 8.22
N LYS A 23 -9.06 0.79 9.14
CA LYS A 23 -8.51 1.34 10.37
C LYS A 23 -7.02 1.01 10.50
N ILE A 24 -6.28 1.87 11.20
CA ILE A 24 -4.91 1.56 11.62
C ILE A 24 -4.91 1.36 13.12
N ILE A 25 -4.61 0.13 13.54
CA ILE A 25 -4.58 -0.25 14.94
C ILE A 25 -3.12 -0.19 15.41
N VAL A 26 -2.82 0.74 16.31
CA VAL A 26 -1.51 0.85 16.96
C VAL A 26 -1.60 0.27 18.36
N LYS A 27 -0.82 -0.77 18.65
CA LYS A 27 -0.70 -1.37 19.98
C LYS A 27 0.68 -1.10 20.55
N SER A 28 0.73 -0.43 21.69
CA SER A 28 1.97 -0.10 22.38
C SER A 28 1.86 -0.30 23.89
N VAL A 29 2.90 -0.83 24.51
CA VAL A 29 3.00 -0.97 25.97
C VAL A 29 3.48 0.33 26.64
N SER A 30 3.97 1.28 25.86
CA SER A 30 4.48 2.58 26.32
C SER A 30 4.02 3.70 25.39
N SER A 31 4.12 4.95 25.85
CA SER A 31 3.78 6.09 25.02
C SER A 31 4.85 6.36 23.96
N ILE A 32 4.44 6.68 22.73
CA ILE A 32 5.33 6.85 21.57
C ILE A 32 5.15 8.25 20.98
N SER A 33 6.25 8.98 20.82
CA SER A 33 6.26 10.23 20.05
C SER A 33 6.52 9.95 18.58
N HIS A 34 5.83 10.65 17.68
CA HIS A 34 5.97 10.52 16.24
C HIS A 34 5.96 11.89 15.55
N TYR A 35 6.57 11.96 14.36
CA TYR A 35 6.63 13.18 13.54
C TYR A 35 5.49 13.30 12.52
N GLY A 36 4.53 12.38 12.58
CA GLY A 36 3.37 12.33 11.72
C GLY A 36 3.05 10.89 11.34
N ILE A 37 1.79 10.63 11.01
CA ILE A 37 1.32 9.33 10.54
C ILE A 37 0.75 9.54 9.16
N ARG A 38 1.26 8.80 8.18
CA ARG A 38 0.88 8.89 6.77
C ARG A 38 0.61 7.50 6.21
N ILE A 39 -0.38 7.39 5.33
CA ILE A 39 -0.60 6.23 4.48
C ILE A 39 -0.06 6.57 3.09
N ALA A 40 0.75 5.68 2.52
CA ALA A 40 1.04 5.66 1.09
C ALA A 40 0.15 4.61 0.40
N VAL A 41 -0.45 5.02 -0.71
CA VAL A 41 -1.23 4.16 -1.60
C VAL A 41 -0.53 4.13 -2.94
N ASP A 42 0.06 2.98 -3.24
CA ASP A 42 0.80 2.73 -4.47
C ASP A 42 0.08 1.68 -5.31
N GLY A 43 -0.05 1.95 -6.61
CA GLY A 43 -0.59 1.03 -7.59
C GLY A 43 0.38 0.93 -8.76
N SER A 44 0.63 -0.30 -9.22
CA SER A 44 1.45 -0.56 -10.40
C SER A 44 0.86 -1.64 -11.29
N VAL A 45 1.15 -1.55 -12.58
CA VAL A 45 0.79 -2.55 -13.58
C VAL A 45 2.07 -3.16 -14.14
N ASN A 46 2.12 -4.50 -14.16
CA ASN A 46 3.20 -5.26 -14.75
C ASN A 46 2.79 -5.76 -16.14
N LEU A 47 3.57 -5.43 -17.16
CA LEU A 47 3.36 -5.93 -18.52
C LEU A 47 4.24 -7.17 -18.75
N GLN A 48 3.60 -8.32 -18.91
CA GLN A 48 4.27 -9.56 -19.31
C GLN A 48 4.09 -9.75 -20.81
N VAL A 49 5.17 -9.67 -21.58
CA VAL A 49 5.16 -9.98 -23.01
C VAL A 49 5.44 -11.48 -23.16
N ARG A 50 4.44 -12.24 -23.63
CA ARG A 50 4.67 -13.64 -24.02
C ARG A 50 5.22 -13.66 -25.45
N GLY A 51 6.48 -14.07 -25.60
CA GLY A 51 7.09 -14.29 -26.91
C GLY A 51 6.39 -15.43 -27.64
N GLY A 52 5.55 -15.10 -28.62
CA GLY A 52 5.17 -16.02 -29.68
C GLY A 52 6.34 -16.21 -30.65
N THR A 53 6.33 -17.31 -31.40
CA THR A 53 7.37 -17.82 -32.31
C THR A 53 7.86 -16.81 -33.37
N ALA A 54 8.62 -15.80 -32.95
CA ALA A 54 9.41 -14.90 -33.79
C ALA A 54 10.78 -14.75 -33.13
N GLY A 55 11.84 -14.95 -33.91
CA GLY A 55 13.14 -15.40 -33.43
C GLY A 55 13.89 -14.45 -32.50
N VAL A 56 14.52 -15.06 -31.50
CA VAL A 56 15.92 -14.89 -31.03
C VAL A 56 16.46 -13.48 -30.67
N ILE A 57 15.75 -12.36 -30.86
CA ILE A 57 16.31 -11.01 -30.60
C ILE A 57 15.56 -10.18 -29.53
N GLU A 58 14.37 -10.56 -29.07
CA GLU A 58 13.61 -9.73 -28.09
C GLU A 58 13.37 -10.38 -26.72
N THR A 59 14.03 -11.52 -26.43
CA THR A 59 13.85 -12.27 -25.17
C THR A 59 14.62 -11.72 -23.97
N LEU A 60 15.38 -10.62 -24.09
CA LEU A 60 16.17 -10.07 -22.98
C LEU A 60 15.47 -9.01 -22.12
N VAL A 61 14.19 -8.72 -22.37
CA VAL A 61 13.40 -7.81 -21.50
C VAL A 61 12.17 -8.55 -20.97
N GLY A 62 12.42 -9.60 -20.17
CA GLY A 62 11.41 -10.52 -19.63
C GLY A 62 10.32 -9.92 -18.74
N ALA A 63 10.34 -8.61 -18.48
CA ALA A 63 9.20 -7.83 -17.99
C ALA A 63 9.52 -6.35 -18.22
N ALA A 64 8.60 -5.59 -18.81
CA ALA A 64 8.74 -4.13 -18.78
C ALA A 64 8.68 -3.66 -17.31
N LYS A 65 9.45 -2.63 -16.95
CA LYS A 65 9.44 -2.06 -15.60
C LYS A 65 7.98 -1.78 -15.17
N PRO A 66 7.58 -2.13 -13.93
CA PRO A 66 6.23 -1.86 -13.45
C PRO A 66 5.86 -0.39 -13.68
N ILE A 67 4.73 -0.15 -14.31
CA ILE A 67 4.23 1.20 -14.58
C ILE A 67 3.39 1.62 -13.37
N SER A 68 3.79 2.68 -12.67
CA SER A 68 2.98 3.23 -11.58
C SER A 68 1.73 3.89 -12.16
N ILE A 69 0.56 3.46 -11.67
CA ILE A 69 -0.75 3.97 -12.06
C ILE A 69 -1.41 4.77 -10.93
N LEU A 70 -0.90 4.65 -9.71
CA LEU A 70 -1.36 5.37 -8.54
C LEU A 70 -0.19 5.58 -7.59
N ASN A 71 -0.02 6.80 -7.12
CA ASN A 71 0.86 7.16 -6.02
C ASN A 71 0.16 8.28 -5.25
N LYS A 72 -0.29 7.98 -4.03
CA LYS A 72 -1.01 8.94 -3.19
C LYS A 72 -0.55 8.82 -1.75
N ILE A 73 -0.21 9.94 -1.15
CA ILE A 73 0.10 10.02 0.28
C ILE A 73 -1.05 10.75 0.98
N VAL A 74 -1.58 10.15 2.04
CA VAL A 74 -2.61 10.72 2.89
C VAL A 74 -2.05 10.89 4.29
N GLU A 75 -2.05 12.13 4.79
CA GLU A 75 -1.70 12.40 6.17
C GLU A 75 -2.90 12.12 7.08
N LEU A 76 -2.68 11.32 8.11
CA LEU A 76 -3.70 10.89 9.06
C LEU A 76 -3.61 11.64 10.38
N ARG A 77 -2.38 11.85 10.86
CA ARG A 77 -2.12 12.66 12.05
C ARG A 77 -0.84 13.47 11.88
N PRO A 78 -0.82 14.72 12.35
CA PRO A 78 0.41 15.50 12.45
C PRO A 78 1.34 14.91 13.54
N ALA A 79 2.52 15.50 13.72
CA ALA A 79 3.43 15.14 14.81
C ALA A 79 2.73 15.17 16.18
N GLY A 80 3.08 14.24 17.06
CA GLY A 80 2.41 14.11 18.34
C GLY A 80 2.84 12.88 19.13
N LYS A 81 1.97 12.47 20.06
CA LYS A 81 2.20 11.33 20.95
C LYS A 81 1.01 10.37 20.92
N ILE A 82 1.30 9.08 20.85
CA ILE A 82 0.36 7.98 21.05
C ILE A 82 0.55 7.46 22.48
N ALA A 83 -0.53 7.31 23.23
CA ALA A 83 -0.48 6.79 24.59
C ALA A 83 -0.17 5.28 24.62
N SER A 84 0.13 4.75 25.81
CA SER A 84 0.15 3.30 26.01
C SER A 84 -1.27 2.73 25.84
N GLY A 85 -1.37 1.53 25.28
CA GLY A 85 -2.64 0.85 24.98
C GLY A 85 -2.84 0.59 23.50
N ILE A 86 -4.11 0.66 23.08
CA ILE A 86 -4.57 0.46 21.70
C ILE A 86 -5.19 1.76 21.19
N THR A 87 -4.76 2.22 20.01
CA THR A 87 -5.32 3.38 19.30
C THR A 87 -5.77 2.95 17.91
N GLU A 88 -6.94 3.41 17.44
CA GLU A 88 -7.52 3.11 16.12
C GLU A 88 -7.73 4.37 15.27
#